data_AF-A0A9D9N1P1-F1
#
_entry.id   AF-A0A9D9N1P1-F1
#
_cell.length_a   1.000
_cell.length_b   1.000
_cell.length_c   1.000
_cell.angle_alpha   90.00
_cell.angle_beta   90.00
_cell.angle_gamma   90.00
#
_symmetry.space_group_name_H-M   'P 1'
#
loop_
_entity.id
_entity.type
_entity.pdbx_description
1 polymer ?
#
loop_
_entity_poly.entity_id
_entity_poly.type
_entity_poly.pdbx_seq_one_letter_code
_entity_poly.pdbx_strand_id
1 'polypeptide(L)'
;TPLSTITTRDRFGLAVPDSTICDIGFRMLQPHELAAATGFPAGYRFTGTKAEVVKQIGNAVPPVFAEKLFTSYVGKENVKRSF
;
A
#
# COMPACT_ATOMS: atom_id res chain seq x y z
N THR A 1 9.23 -14.91 -16.14
CA THR A 1 8.72 -15.87 -15.12
C THR A 1 7.93 -15.08 -14.10
N PRO A 2 6.74 -15.54 -13.66
CA PRO A 2 5.91 -14.77 -12.73
C PRO A 2 6.60 -14.66 -11.36
N LEU A 3 6.42 -13.52 -10.69
CA LEU A 3 7.08 -13.22 -9.41
C LEU A 3 6.49 -14.09 -8.28
N SER A 4 7.34 -14.57 -7.37
CA SER A 4 6.96 -15.47 -6.28
C SER A 4 6.19 -14.75 -5.15
N THR A 5 5.35 -15.49 -4.40
CA THR A 5 4.50 -14.99 -3.31
C THR A 5 5.22 -14.05 -2.34
N ILE A 6 4.71 -12.82 -2.20
CA ILE A 6 5.23 -11.80 -1.28
C ILE A 6 4.81 -12.14 0.15
N THR A 7 5.78 -12.27 1.05
CA THR A 7 5.59 -12.53 2.48
C THR A 7 5.63 -11.22 3.27
N THR A 8 5.18 -11.22 4.54
CA THR A 8 5.14 -10.06 5.47
C THR A 8 6.51 -9.48 5.87
N ARG A 9 7.58 -9.85 5.16
CA ARG A 9 8.93 -9.28 5.25
C ARG A 9 9.31 -8.77 3.87
N ASP A 10 9.74 -7.51 3.79
CA ASP A 10 10.16 -6.88 2.55
C ASP A 10 11.40 -7.56 1.97
N ARG A 11 11.27 -8.10 0.74
CA ARG A 11 12.35 -8.76 0.00
C ARG A 11 12.52 -8.27 -1.44
N PHE A 12 11.70 -7.32 -1.90
CA PHE A 12 11.79 -6.76 -3.24
C PHE A 12 12.03 -5.25 -3.16
N GLY A 13 13.04 -4.77 -3.87
CA GLY A 13 13.33 -3.34 -4.04
C GLY A 13 13.23 -2.97 -5.52
N LEU A 14 12.65 -1.81 -5.82
CA LEU A 14 12.58 -1.26 -7.18
C LEU A 14 13.93 -0.60 -7.53
N ALA A 15 14.58 -1.07 -8.58
CA ALA A 15 15.81 -0.47 -9.10
C ALA A 15 15.51 0.23 -10.43
N VAL A 16 15.74 1.54 -10.47
CA VAL A 16 15.70 2.36 -11.71
C VAL A 16 17.15 2.70 -12.06
N PRO A 17 17.65 2.34 -13.26
CA PRO A 17 19.05 2.56 -13.60
C PRO A 17 19.23 4.02 -14.05
N ASP A 18 19.93 4.82 -13.24
CA ASP A 18 20.48 6.09 -13.68
C ASP A 18 22.01 5.97 -13.73
N SER A 19 22.59 6.38 -14.85
CA SER A 19 23.89 5.93 -15.38
C SER A 19 25.13 6.53 -14.71
N THR A 20 25.04 6.92 -13.45
CA THR A 20 26.17 7.49 -12.71
C THR A 20 25.99 7.14 -11.25
N ILE A 21 26.49 5.96 -10.87
CA ILE A 21 26.70 5.47 -9.49
C ILE A 21 25.77 6.18 -8.49
N CYS A 22 24.47 5.87 -8.59
CA CYS A 22 23.52 6.27 -7.56
C CYS A 22 23.94 5.55 -6.28
N ASP A 23 24.30 6.30 -5.24
CA ASP A 23 24.26 5.81 -3.87
C ASP A 23 22.83 5.33 -3.62
N ILE A 24 22.57 4.03 -3.84
CA ILE A 24 21.28 3.40 -3.61
C ILE A 24 21.14 3.27 -2.09
N GLY A 25 20.89 4.40 -1.44
CA GLY A 25 20.60 4.47 -0.01
C GLY A 25 19.25 3.83 0.23
N PHE A 26 19.23 2.52 0.46
CA PHE A 26 18.04 1.83 0.94
C PHE A 26 17.69 2.36 2.33
N ARG A 27 16.75 3.32 2.40
CA ARG A 27 16.13 3.72 3.67
C ARG A 27 14.76 3.08 3.82
N MET A 28 14.39 2.79 5.06
CA MET A 28 13.04 2.32 5.36
C MET A 28 12.01 3.38 5.00
N LEU A 29 10.93 2.93 4.35
CA LEU A 29 9.77 3.76 4.05
C LEU A 29 9.14 4.23 5.37
N GLN A 30 8.75 5.50 5.40
CA GLN A 30 8.03 6.08 6.52
C GLN A 30 6.56 5.64 6.49
N PRO A 31 5.86 5.66 7.63
CA PRO A 31 4.46 5.21 7.70
C PRO A 31 3.53 5.90 6.70
N HIS A 32 3.74 7.20 6.43
CA HIS A 32 2.92 7.92 5.45
C HIS A 32 3.20 7.46 4.00
N GLU A 33 4.44 7.06 3.68
CA GLU A 33 4.82 6.52 2.37
C GLU A 33 4.20 5.12 2.19
N LEU A 34 4.20 4.30 3.25
CA LEU A 34 3.55 2.98 3.25
C LEU A 34 2.02 3.08 3.11
N ALA A 35 1.40 4.04 3.78
CA ALA A 35 -0.03 4.30 3.66
C ALA A 35 -0.41 4.75 2.23
N ALA A 36 0.39 5.62 1.63
CA ALA A 36 0.18 6.03 0.24
C ALA A 36 0.35 4.85 -0.73
N ALA A 37 1.38 4.02 -0.53
CA ALA A 37 1.63 2.84 -1.37
C ALA A 37 0.50 1.80 -1.32
N THR A 38 -0.20 1.69 -0.20
CA THR A 38 -1.35 0.77 -0.01
C THR A 38 -2.68 1.38 -0.44
N GLY A 39 -2.70 2.64 -0.88
CA GLY A 39 -3.89 3.30 -1.42
C GLY A 39 -4.78 3.97 -0.37
N PHE A 40 -4.25 4.26 0.83
CA PHE A 40 -4.99 5.09 1.80
C PHE A 40 -5.05 6.55 1.34
N PRO A 41 -6.18 7.24 1.60
CA PRO A 41 -6.33 8.65 1.27
C PRO A 41 -5.33 9.50 2.07
N ALA A 42 -4.84 10.58 1.43
CA ALA A 42 -3.99 11.56 2.10
C ALA A 42 -4.76 12.19 3.28
N GLY A 43 -4.28 11.95 4.50
CA GLY A 43 -4.93 12.41 5.74
C GLY A 43 -5.60 11.31 6.57
N TYR A 44 -5.58 10.04 6.12
CA TYR A 44 -5.99 8.93 6.97
C TYR A 44 -5.14 8.89 8.26
N ARG A 45 -5.80 8.92 9.42
CA ARG A 45 -5.14 8.95 10.73
C ARG A 45 -5.03 7.55 11.31
N PHE A 46 -3.83 7.00 11.32
CA PHE A 46 -3.49 5.81 12.09
C PHE A 46 -3.25 6.18 13.56
N THR A 47 -3.54 5.25 14.46
CA THR A 47 -3.38 5.45 15.91
C THR A 47 -2.30 4.52 16.46
N GLY A 48 -1.52 5.03 17.42
CA GLY A 48 -0.45 4.28 18.09
C GLY A 48 0.96 4.73 17.71
N THR A 49 1.93 3.91 18.09
CA THR A 49 3.36 4.07 17.83
C THR A 49 3.70 3.79 16.36
N LYS A 50 4.90 4.22 15.91
CA LYS A 50 5.39 3.98 14.55
C LYS A 50 5.30 2.50 14.13
N ALA A 51 5.67 1.58 15.03
CA ALA A 51 5.63 0.14 14.76
C ALA A 51 4.19 -0.39 14.64
N GLU A 52 3.28 0.10 15.49
CA GLU A 52 1.86 -0.26 15.44
C GLU A 52 1.20 0.25 14.17
N VAL A 53 1.53 1.47 13.74
CA VAL A 53 1.03 2.05 12.49
C VAL A 53 1.52 1.24 11.28
N VAL A 54 2.81 0.88 11.23
CA VAL A 54 3.34 0.01 10.17
C VAL A 54 2.63 -1.35 10.16
N LYS A 55 2.38 -1.93 11.35
CA LYS A 55 1.62 -3.18 11.49
C LYS A 55 0.16 -3.03 11.04
N GLN A 56 -0.49 -1.91 11.31
CA GLN A 56 -1.86 -1.64 10.84
C GLN A 56 -1.90 -1.54 9.33
N ILE A 57 -0.98 -0.77 8.72
CA ILE A 57 -0.90 -0.61 7.27
C ILE A 57 -0.61 -1.96 6.59
N GLY A 58 0.34 -2.74 7.12
CA GLY A 58 0.71 -4.03 6.54
C GLY A 58 -0.36 -5.12 6.66
N ASN A 59 -1.25 -5.04 7.65
CA ASN A 59 -2.36 -5.99 7.82
C ASN A 59 -3.68 -5.51 7.19
N ALA A 60 -3.75 -4.25 6.74
CA ALA A 60 -4.95 -3.72 6.15
C ALA A 60 -5.15 -4.23 4.71
N VAL A 61 -6.41 -4.39 4.33
CA VAL A 61 -6.77 -4.62 2.92
C VAL A 61 -6.66 -3.29 2.18
N PRO A 62 -5.96 -3.23 1.03
CA PRO A 62 -5.87 -2.02 0.21
C PRO A 62 -7.27 -1.47 -0.09
N PRO A 63 -7.56 -0.17 0.19
CA PRO A 63 -8.89 0.40 -0.01
C PRO A 63 -9.43 0.22 -1.43
N VAL A 64 -8.55 0.34 -2.44
CA VAL A 64 -8.89 0.12 -3.84
C VAL A 64 -9.37 -1.30 -4.11
N PHE A 65 -8.77 -2.31 -3.47
CA PHE A 65 -9.19 -3.70 -3.62
C PHE A 65 -10.58 -3.93 -3.02
N ALA A 66 -10.82 -3.39 -1.81
CA ALA A 66 -12.11 -3.48 -1.16
C ALA A 66 -13.23 -2.81 -1.98
N GLU A 67 -12.96 -1.63 -2.56
CA GLU A 67 -13.90 -0.90 -3.42
C GLU A 67 -14.30 -1.73 -4.65
N LYS A 68 -13.33 -2.34 -5.34
CA LYS A 68 -13.61 -3.15 -6.54
C LYS A 68 -14.37 -4.42 -6.21
N LEU A 69 -14.01 -5.08 -5.12
CA LEU A 69 -14.72 -6.28 -4.66
C LEU A 69 -16.17 -5.94 -4.33
N PHE A 70 -16.41 -4.88 -3.56
CA PHE A 70 -17.76 -4.42 -3.23
C PHE A 70 -18.57 -4.04 -4.48
N THR A 71 -17.97 -3.29 -5.40
CA THR A 71 -18.63 -2.88 -6.65
C THR A 71 -19.00 -4.08 -7.52
N SER A 72 -18.17 -5.13 -7.54
CA SER A 72 -18.47 -6.36 -8.28
C SER A 72 -19.65 -7.13 -7.69
N TYR A 73 -19.79 -7.11 -6.36
CA TYR A 73 -20.82 -7.84 -5.63
C TYR A 73 -22.17 -7.13 -5.67
N VAL A 74 -22.19 -5.80 -5.48
CA VAL A 74 -23.40 -4.99 -5.33
C VAL A 74 -23.98 -4.49 -6.66
N GLY A 75 -23.21 -4.60 -7.75
CA GLY A 75 -23.57 -4.08 -9.07
C GLY A 75 -23.37 -2.56 -9.17
N LYS A 76 -22.87 -2.09 -10.32
CA LYS A 76 -22.43 -0.69 -10.53
C LYS A 76 -23.52 0.38 -10.31
N GLU A 77 -24.80 0.02 -10.32
CA GLU A 77 -25.91 0.98 -10.14
C GLU A 77 -26.11 1.43 -8.69
N ASN A 78 -25.75 0.61 -7.70
CA ASN A 78 -26.02 0.90 -6.29
C ASN A 78 -24.89 1.67 -5.57
N VAL A 79 -23.68 1.73 -6.14
CA VAL A 79 -22.51 2.35 -5.50
C VAL A 79 -22.57 3.88 -5.53
N LYS A 80 -23.24 4.49 -6.53
CA LYS A 80 -23.33 5.96 -6.67
C LYS A 80 -24.25 6.64 -5.65
N ARG A 81 -24.97 5.88 -4.81
CA ARG A 81 -25.95 6.44 -3.85
C ARG A 81 -25.43 6.61 -2.42
N SER A 82 -24.21 6.16 -2.11
CA SER A 82 -23.77 6.01 -0.71
C SER A 82 -22.41 6.64 -0.35
N PHE A 83 -21.88 7.54 -1.18
CA PHE A 83 -20.68 8.32 -0.86
C PHE A 83 -20.91 9.81 -1.11
#